data_AF-A0A917FZ51-F1
#
_entry.id   AF-A0A917FZ51-F1
#
_cell.length_a   1.000
_cell.length_b   1.000
_cell.length_c   1.000
_cell.angle_alpha   90.00
_cell.angle_beta   90.00
_cell.angle_gamma   90.00
#
_symmetry.space_group_name_H-M   'P 1'
#
loop_
_entity.id
_entity.type
_entity.pdbx_description
1 polymer ?
#
loop_
_entity_poly.entity_id
_entity_poly.type
_entity_poly.pdbx_seq_one_letter_code
_entity_poly.pdbx_strand_id
1 'polypeptide(L)'
;MPKWNKQQKYIRARIVSIHFYMLVILLLLNESLFLFFSDVQWGTTKRIEILVITLVVVLSVNITLMYKKVFEKKRKYPLANTLVAACLTLFTGIIIFTQNSPFIQQGLVQSNVIIFILLLQFTAQTVFSAISYRESITIHQKRIEQ
;
A
#
# COMPACT_ATOMS: atom_id res chain seq x y z
N MET A 1 6.68 -15.81 25.97
CA MET A 1 6.67 -15.08 24.67
C MET A 1 7.70 -13.97 24.71
N PRO A 2 8.63 -13.86 23.74
CA PRO A 2 9.71 -12.87 23.80
C PRO A 2 9.15 -11.45 23.74
N LYS A 3 9.63 -10.56 24.61
CA LYS A 3 9.18 -9.15 24.79
C LYS A 3 9.15 -8.38 23.46
N TRP A 4 10.04 -8.69 22.53
CA TRP A 4 10.13 -8.15 21.16
C TRP A 4 8.84 -8.31 20.33
N ASN A 5 8.17 -9.48 20.41
CA ASN A 5 6.92 -9.72 19.66
C ASN A 5 5.77 -8.85 20.18
N LYS A 6 5.74 -8.55 21.48
CA LYS A 6 4.69 -7.71 22.08
C LYS A 6 4.84 -6.26 21.64
N GLN A 7 6.07 -5.74 21.59
CA GLN A 7 6.37 -4.39 21.11
C GLN A 7 6.01 -4.22 19.63
N GLN A 8 6.43 -5.13 18.75
CA GLN A 8 6.06 -5.07 17.32
C GLN A 8 4.54 -5.17 17.09
N LYS A 9 3.85 -6.02 17.85
CA LYS A 9 2.38 -6.13 17.79
C LYS A 9 1.71 -4.82 18.21
N TYR A 10 2.17 -4.19 19.28
CA TYR A 10 1.65 -2.91 19.76
C TYR A 10 1.88 -1.79 18.74
N ILE A 11 3.09 -1.68 18.18
CA ILE A 11 3.41 -0.68 17.14
C ILE A 11 2.50 -0.86 15.93
N ARG A 12 2.29 -2.10 15.47
CA ARG A 12 1.38 -2.40 14.35
C ARG A 12 -0.05 -1.96 14.66
N ALA A 13 -0.58 -2.34 15.82
CA ALA A 13 -1.92 -1.98 16.22
C ALA A 13 -2.08 -0.46 16.26
N ARG A 14 -1.14 0.26 16.88
CA ARG A 14 -1.15 1.73 16.95
C ARG A 14 -1.14 2.37 15.56
N ILE A 15 -0.28 1.90 14.65
CA ILE A 15 -0.21 2.42 13.28
C ILE A 15 -1.52 2.18 12.55
N VAL A 16 -2.03 0.95 12.57
CA VAL A 16 -3.28 0.59 11.91
C VAL A 16 -4.45 1.41 12.47
N SER A 17 -4.53 1.59 13.79
CA SER A 17 -5.57 2.42 14.41
C SER A 17 -5.53 3.88 13.96
N ILE A 18 -4.34 4.51 13.92
CA ILE A 18 -4.19 5.90 13.45
C ILE A 18 -4.70 6.04 12.01
N HIS A 19 -4.30 5.14 11.13
CA HIS A 19 -4.71 5.18 9.73
C HIS A 19 -6.18 4.80 9.54
N PHE A 20 -6.73 3.95 10.40
CA PHE A 20 -8.16 3.66 10.41
C PHE A 20 -8.97 4.93 10.75
N TYR A 21 -8.57 5.68 11.78
CA TYR A 21 -9.21 6.96 12.08
C TYR A 21 -9.06 7.96 10.92
N MET A 22 -7.88 8.02 10.30
CA MET A 22 -7.65 8.84 9.10
C MET A 22 -8.60 8.45 7.96
N LEU A 23 -8.79 7.14 7.70
CA LEU A 23 -9.73 6.66 6.69
C LEU A 23 -11.15 7.13 6.98
N VAL A 24 -11.61 6.94 8.22
CA VAL A 24 -12.95 7.35 8.65
C VAL A 24 -13.12 8.86 8.48
N ILE A 25 -12.15 9.66 8.91
CA ILE A 25 -12.18 11.12 8.76
C ILE A 25 -12.24 11.52 7.28
N LEU A 26 -11.42 10.92 6.42
CA LEU A 26 -11.41 11.24 4.99
C LEU A 26 -12.72 10.85 4.30
N LEU A 27 -13.30 9.70 4.64
CA LEU A 27 -14.61 9.28 4.11
C LEU A 27 -15.71 10.22 4.59
N LEU A 28 -15.73 10.59 5.88
CA LEU A 28 -16.68 11.55 6.41
C LEU A 28 -16.54 12.93 5.75
N LEU A 29 -15.32 13.40 5.50
CA LEU A 29 -15.08 14.63 4.76
C LEU A 29 -15.58 14.53 3.32
N ASN A 30 -15.34 13.40 2.64
CA ASN A 30 -15.82 13.18 1.28
C ASN A 30 -17.36 13.21 1.18
N GLU A 31 -18.04 12.55 2.12
CA GLU A 31 -19.49 12.56 2.20
C GLU A 31 -20.03 13.94 2.63
N SER A 32 -19.37 14.60 3.59
CA SER A 32 -19.77 15.96 4.01
C SER A 32 -19.66 16.96 2.87
N LEU A 33 -18.59 16.88 2.06
CA LEU A 33 -18.45 17.72 0.87
C LEU A 33 -19.61 17.53 -0.09
N PHE A 34 -20.04 16.29 -0.31
CA PHE A 34 -21.21 16.01 -1.15
C PHE A 34 -22.52 16.52 -0.55
N LEU A 35 -22.71 16.38 0.77
CA LEU A 35 -23.93 16.82 1.46
C LEU A 35 -24.08 18.34 1.50
N PHE A 36 -22.99 19.07 1.75
CA PHE A 36 -23.01 20.53 1.87
C PHE A 36 -22.80 21.25 0.53
N PHE A 37 -22.16 20.58 -0.42
CA PHE A 37 -21.90 21.10 -1.75
C PHE A 37 -22.30 20.03 -2.77
N SER A 38 -23.59 20.00 -3.11
CA SER A 38 -24.22 18.95 -3.93
C SER A 38 -23.55 18.68 -5.29
N ASP A 39 -22.80 19.65 -5.81
CA ASP A 39 -22.08 19.56 -7.09
C ASP A 39 -20.59 19.23 -6.93
N VAL A 40 -20.11 19.01 -5.70
CA VAL A 40 -18.71 18.66 -5.42
C VAL A 40 -18.52 17.16 -5.59
N GLN A 41 -18.11 16.83 -6.80
CA GLN A 41 -17.62 15.52 -7.19
C GLN A 41 -16.25 15.73 -7.85
N TRP A 42 -15.23 15.03 -7.33
CA TRP A 42 -13.86 15.13 -7.82
C TRP A 42 -13.39 13.84 -8.52
N GLY A 43 -14.05 12.71 -8.28
CA GLY A 43 -13.90 11.49 -9.07
C GLY A 43 -14.99 11.36 -10.13
N THR A 44 -14.82 10.56 -11.17
CA THR A 44 -15.90 10.36 -12.16
C THR A 44 -17.12 9.65 -11.63
N THR A 45 -16.96 8.91 -10.52
CA THR A 45 -18.07 8.37 -9.75
C THR A 45 -17.73 8.44 -8.27
N LYS A 46 -18.74 8.49 -7.39
CA LYS A 46 -18.54 8.36 -5.94
C LYS A 46 -17.79 7.09 -5.54
N ARG A 47 -17.97 5.99 -6.29
CA ARG A 47 -17.21 4.75 -6.07
C ARG A 47 -15.71 4.95 -6.29
N ILE A 48 -15.31 5.73 -7.29
CA ILE A 48 -13.89 6.02 -7.55
C ILE A 48 -13.30 6.87 -6.43
N GLU A 49 -14.04 7.87 -5.93
CA GLU A 49 -13.59 8.69 -4.79
C GLU A 49 -13.29 7.82 -3.56
N ILE A 50 -14.25 6.96 -3.18
CA ILE A 50 -14.14 6.05 -2.04
C ILE A 50 -12.95 5.08 -2.23
N LEU A 51 -12.81 4.51 -3.43
CA LEU A 51 -11.71 3.59 -3.73
C LEU A 51 -10.35 4.29 -3.67
N VAL A 52 -10.22 5.48 -4.22
CA VAL A 52 -8.97 6.26 -4.19
C VAL A 52 -8.60 6.59 -2.75
N ILE A 53 -9.54 7.12 -1.94
CA ILE A 53 -9.31 7.41 -0.52
C ILE A 53 -8.84 6.15 0.22
N THR A 54 -9.56 5.03 0.04
CA THR A 54 -9.25 3.77 0.70
C THR A 54 -7.86 3.27 0.31
N LEU A 55 -7.53 3.28 -0.98
CA LEU A 55 -6.25 2.78 -1.49
C LEU A 55 -5.08 3.66 -1.05
N VAL A 56 -5.23 4.99 -1.02
CA VAL A 56 -4.19 5.89 -0.51
C VAL A 56 -3.90 5.60 0.97
N VAL A 57 -4.95 5.40 1.78
CA VAL A 57 -4.75 5.06 3.19
C VAL A 57 -4.09 3.69 3.34
N VAL A 58 -4.54 2.67 2.60
CA VAL A 58 -3.92 1.33 2.63
C VAL A 58 -2.45 1.38 2.21
N LEU A 59 -2.13 2.14 1.16
CA LEU A 59 -0.75 2.37 0.71
C LEU A 59 0.09 3.00 1.83
N SER A 60 -0.42 4.05 2.49
CA SER A 60 0.29 4.72 3.58
C SER A 60 0.53 3.82 4.80
N VAL A 61 -0.43 2.95 5.15
CA VAL A 61 -0.27 1.93 6.20
C VAL A 61 0.85 0.97 5.81
N ASN A 62 0.81 0.46 4.59
CA ASN A 62 1.79 -0.50 4.09
C ASN A 62 3.20 0.09 4.10
N ILE A 63 3.38 1.31 3.58
CA ILE A 63 4.66 2.02 3.60
C ILE A 63 5.14 2.24 5.04
N THR A 64 4.27 2.71 5.94
CA THR A 64 4.64 2.99 7.34
C THR A 64 5.08 1.72 8.07
N LEU A 65 4.36 0.60 7.87
CA LEU A 65 4.70 -0.68 8.48
C LEU A 65 6.00 -1.26 7.93
N MET A 66 6.27 -1.07 6.63
CA MET A 66 7.54 -1.43 5.99
C MET A 66 8.69 -0.61 6.55
N TYR A 67 8.56 0.73 6.57
CA TYR A 67 9.59 1.64 7.08
C TYR A 67 9.97 1.34 8.52
N LYS A 68 8.99 1.09 9.40
CA LYS A 68 9.24 0.74 10.80
C LYS A 68 9.72 -0.71 11.01
N LYS A 69 10.00 -1.44 9.93
CA LYS A 69 10.49 -2.82 9.93
C LYS A 69 9.67 -3.77 10.85
N VAL A 70 8.37 -3.51 10.99
CA VAL A 70 7.47 -4.24 11.93
C VAL A 70 7.24 -5.70 11.50
N PHE A 71 7.74 -6.06 10.32
CA PHE A 71 7.71 -7.39 9.74
C PHE A 71 9.07 -8.11 9.72
N GLU A 72 10.08 -7.62 10.45
CA GLU A 72 11.44 -8.20 10.51
C GLU A 72 11.53 -9.68 10.94
N LYS A 73 10.44 -10.27 11.42
CA LYS A 73 10.40 -11.72 11.60
C LYS A 73 10.49 -12.39 10.24
N LYS A 74 11.59 -13.14 10.02
CA LYS A 74 11.84 -14.06 8.89
C LYS A 74 10.53 -14.43 8.19
N ARG A 75 10.22 -13.74 7.08
CA ARG A 75 9.11 -14.14 6.21
C ARG A 75 9.40 -15.60 5.83
N LYS A 76 8.42 -16.50 6.02
CA LYS A 76 8.64 -17.94 5.76
C LYS A 76 9.08 -18.22 4.32
N TYR A 77 8.61 -17.40 3.37
CA TYR A 77 8.89 -17.52 1.94
C TYR A 77 9.21 -16.15 1.33
N PRO A 78 10.41 -15.59 1.55
CA PRO A 78 10.75 -14.25 1.07
C PRO A 78 10.83 -14.20 -0.46
N LEU A 79 11.39 -15.24 -1.10
CA LEU A 79 11.49 -15.34 -2.55
C LEU A 79 10.12 -15.39 -3.23
N ALA A 80 9.22 -16.26 -2.77
CA ALA A 80 7.86 -16.38 -3.34
C ALA A 80 7.08 -15.06 -3.22
N ASN A 81 7.18 -14.38 -2.07
CA ASN A 81 6.53 -13.07 -1.88
C ASN A 81 7.10 -12.00 -2.83
N THR A 82 8.42 -11.99 -3.05
CA THR A 82 9.06 -11.06 -3.99
C THR A 82 8.61 -11.35 -5.42
N LEU A 83 8.56 -12.62 -5.84
CA LEU A 83 8.12 -13.01 -7.17
C LEU A 83 6.65 -12.63 -7.42
N VAL A 84 5.76 -12.95 -6.48
CA VAL A 84 4.33 -12.58 -6.60
C VAL A 84 4.17 -11.06 -6.68
N ALA A 85 4.86 -10.30 -5.82
CA ALA A 85 4.79 -8.84 -5.86
C ALA A 85 5.35 -8.27 -7.18
N ALA A 86 6.45 -8.84 -7.69
CA ALA A 86 7.03 -8.45 -8.97
C ALA A 86 6.08 -8.75 -10.15
N CYS A 87 5.44 -9.93 -10.17
CA CYS A 87 4.44 -10.27 -11.18
C CYS A 87 3.26 -9.30 -11.15
N LEU A 88 2.73 -8.96 -9.96
CA LEU A 88 1.66 -7.98 -9.82
C LEU A 88 2.10 -6.58 -10.26
N THR A 89 3.34 -6.20 -9.98
CA THR A 89 3.93 -4.92 -10.42
C THR A 89 4.01 -4.86 -11.95
N LEU A 90 4.51 -5.91 -12.59
CA LEU A 90 4.59 -5.99 -14.05
C LEU A 90 3.20 -6.00 -14.68
N PHE A 91 2.27 -6.80 -14.15
CA PHE A 91 0.89 -6.87 -14.66
C PHE A 91 0.19 -5.51 -14.59
N THR A 92 0.24 -4.84 -13.44
CA THR A 92 -0.36 -3.50 -13.28
C THR A 92 0.36 -2.44 -14.11
N GLY A 93 1.69 -2.55 -14.26
CA GLY A 93 2.48 -1.71 -15.15
C GLY A 93 2.08 -1.86 -16.62
N ILE A 94 1.90 -3.10 -17.09
CA ILE A 94 1.45 -3.33 -18.47
C ILE A 94 0.07 -2.72 -18.68
N ILE A 95 -0.88 -2.92 -17.76
CA ILE A 95 -2.22 -2.35 -17.89
C ILE A 95 -2.17 -0.82 -18.00
N ILE A 96 -1.40 -0.15 -17.13
CA ILE A 96 -1.36 1.31 -17.10
C ILE A 96 -0.72 1.89 -18.36
N PHE A 97 0.36 1.26 -18.85
CA PHE A 97 1.07 1.74 -20.05
C PHE A 97 0.37 1.36 -21.36
N THR A 98 -0.57 0.41 -21.35
CA THR A 98 -1.32 -0.01 -22.55
C THR A 98 -2.69 0.66 -22.67
N GLN A 99 -3.36 0.99 -21.55
CA GLN A 99 -4.70 1.57 -21.60
C GLN A 99 -4.77 3.00 -22.14
N ASN A 100 -3.65 3.75 -22.17
CA ASN A 100 -3.54 5.14 -22.69
C ASN A 100 -4.68 6.09 -22.27
N SER A 101 -5.37 5.80 -21.17
CA SER A 101 -6.49 6.59 -20.68
C SER A 101 -5.98 7.62 -19.65
N PRO A 102 -6.50 8.85 -19.69
CA PRO A 102 -5.99 9.92 -18.85
C PRO A 102 -6.29 9.68 -17.37
N PHE A 103 -5.43 10.21 -16.48
CA PHE A 103 -5.70 10.20 -15.03
C PHE A 103 -6.80 11.19 -14.64
N ILE A 104 -6.89 12.31 -15.36
CA ILE A 104 -7.87 13.37 -15.17
C ILE A 104 -8.51 13.67 -16.52
N GLN A 105 -9.83 13.64 -16.59
CA GLN A 105 -10.60 14.04 -17.76
C GLN A 105 -11.70 14.99 -17.31
N GLN A 106 -11.81 16.15 -17.95
CA GLN A 106 -12.78 17.20 -17.60
C GLN A 106 -12.72 17.62 -16.12
N GLY A 107 -11.52 17.66 -15.54
CA GLY A 107 -11.32 18.01 -14.12
C GLY A 107 -11.65 16.90 -13.11
N LEU A 108 -12.09 15.73 -13.58
CA LEU A 108 -12.48 14.59 -12.74
C LEU A 108 -11.42 13.48 -12.77
N VAL A 109 -11.15 12.91 -11.59
CA VAL A 109 -10.26 11.76 -11.40
C VAL A 109 -10.88 10.50 -11.99
N GLN A 110 -10.11 9.82 -12.85
CA GLN A 110 -10.52 8.60 -13.55
C GLN A 110 -10.12 7.34 -12.79
N SER A 111 -10.69 6.20 -13.20
CA SER A 111 -10.35 4.87 -12.68
C SER A 111 -8.88 4.51 -12.87
N ASN A 112 -8.18 5.12 -13.83
CA ASN A 112 -6.76 4.87 -14.07
C ASN A 112 -5.88 5.24 -12.86
N VAL A 113 -6.32 6.19 -12.04
CA VAL A 113 -5.64 6.53 -10.78
C VAL A 113 -5.65 5.37 -9.80
N ILE A 114 -6.71 4.55 -9.78
CA ILE A 114 -6.78 3.34 -8.95
C ILE A 114 -5.69 2.34 -9.36
N ILE A 115 -5.55 2.10 -10.67
CA ILE A 115 -4.54 1.18 -11.21
C ILE A 115 -3.14 1.72 -10.91
N PHE A 116 -2.94 3.03 -11.01
CA PHE A 116 -1.68 3.67 -10.64
C PHE A 116 -1.32 3.50 -9.17
N ILE A 117 -2.28 3.72 -8.26
CA ILE A 117 -2.05 3.53 -6.81
C ILE A 117 -1.72 2.07 -6.50
N LEU A 118 -2.39 1.12 -7.15
CA LEU A 118 -2.06 -0.30 -7.04
C LEU A 118 -0.65 -0.63 -7.53
N LEU A 119 -0.23 -0.04 -8.67
CA LEU A 119 1.13 -0.18 -9.17
C LEU A 119 2.16 0.33 -8.14
N LEU A 120 1.93 1.51 -7.55
CA LEU A 120 2.80 2.04 -6.50
C LEU A 120 2.86 1.10 -5.29
N GLN A 121 1.72 0.55 -4.87
CA GLN A 121 1.64 -0.39 -3.76
C GLN A 121 2.43 -1.67 -4.03
N PHE A 122 2.27 -2.27 -5.21
CA PHE A 122 3.00 -3.48 -5.58
C PHE A 122 4.49 -3.21 -5.76
N THR A 123 4.86 -2.05 -6.30
CA THR A 123 6.26 -1.63 -6.40
C THR A 123 6.91 -1.52 -5.03
N ALA A 124 6.27 -0.83 -4.09
CA ALA A 124 6.76 -0.70 -2.71
C ALA A 124 6.93 -2.07 -2.04
N GLN A 125 5.95 -2.96 -2.18
CA GLN A 125 6.00 -4.32 -1.66
C GLN A 125 7.12 -5.15 -2.30
N THR A 126 7.34 -5.03 -3.61
CA THR A 126 8.42 -5.71 -4.35
C THR A 126 9.77 -5.28 -3.82
N VAL A 127 10.02 -3.97 -3.73
CA VAL A 127 11.28 -3.42 -3.22
C VAL A 127 11.55 -3.89 -1.79
N PHE A 128 10.55 -3.78 -0.92
CA PHE A 128 10.73 -4.18 0.49
C PHE A 128 10.96 -5.69 0.64
N SER A 129 10.27 -6.50 -0.16
CA SER A 129 10.45 -7.96 -0.14
C SER A 129 11.83 -8.37 -0.68
N ALA A 130 12.33 -7.68 -1.71
CA ALA A 130 13.67 -7.89 -2.24
C ALA A 130 14.77 -7.51 -1.23
N ILE A 131 14.64 -6.38 -0.53
CA ILE A 131 15.56 -5.97 0.54
C ILE A 131 15.56 -7.03 1.66
N SER A 132 14.38 -7.45 2.11
CA SER A 132 14.23 -8.47 3.16
C SER A 132 14.85 -9.82 2.75
N TYR A 133 14.72 -10.19 1.46
CA TYR A 133 15.34 -11.41 0.92
C TYR A 133 16.87 -11.31 0.95
N ARG A 134 17.45 -10.19 0.50
CA ARG A 134 18.90 -9.95 0.54
C ARG A 134 19.44 -10.05 1.96
N GLU A 135 18.80 -9.38 2.92
CA GLU A 135 19.19 -9.45 4.33
C GLU A 135 19.15 -10.88 4.87
N SER A 136 18.15 -11.68 4.48
CA SER A 136 18.03 -13.08 4.90
C SER A 136 19.16 -13.98 4.40
N ILE A 137 19.63 -13.76 3.17
CA ILE A 137 20.78 -14.48 2.59
C ILE A 137 22.06 -14.10 3.33
N THR A 138 22.32 -12.81 3.53
CA THR A 138 23.54 -12.33 4.21
C THR A 138 23.65 -12.88 5.63
N ILE A 139 22.53 -12.93 6.38
CA ILE A 139 22.51 -13.53 7.72
C ILE A 139 22.80 -15.02 7.67
N HIS A 140 22.31 -15.74 6.65
CA HIS A 140 22.56 -17.16 6.52
C HIS A 140 24.04 -17.45 6.19
N GLN A 141 24.64 -16.71 5.26
CA GLN A 141 26.06 -16.83 4.91
C GLN A 141 26.98 -16.59 6.11
N LYS A 142 26.75 -15.51 6.87
CA LYS A 142 27.53 -15.22 8.10
C LYS A 142 27.45 -16.31 9.18
N ARG A 143 26.39 -17.14 9.19
CA ARG A 143 26.26 -18.26 10.12
C ARG A 143 26.97 -19.53 9.66
N ILE A 144 27.29 -19.64 8.37
CA ILE A 144 28.02 -20.77 7.80
C ILE A 144 29.54 -20.55 7.94
N GLU A 145 29.97 -19.29 8.00
CA GLU A 145 31.38 -18.87 8.16
C GLU A 145 31.85 -18.82 9.64
N GLN A 146 30.96 -19.07 10.61
CA GLN A 146 31.26 -19.13 12.05
C GLN A 146 31.18 -20.56 12.56
#